data_AF-A0A7S4JCV0-F1
#
_entry.id   AF-A0A7S4JCV0-F1
#
_cell.length_a   1.000
_cell.length_b   1.000
_cell.length_c   1.000
_cell.angle_alpha   90.00
_cell.angle_beta   90.00
_cell.angle_gamma   90.00
#
_symmetry.space_group_name_H-M   'P 1'
#
loop_
_entity.id
_entity.type
_entity.pdbx_description
1 polymer ?
#
loop_
_entity_poly.entity_id
_entity_poly.type
_entity_poly.pdbx_seq_one_letter_code
_entity_poly.pdbx_strand_id
1 'polypeptide(L)'
;FTAGTPELQVFDKTYVLSVTATDFLGTVSKPVTLRVLKRRAPSPVISFSPPYISTTQNADVKVLAEIQFSSCPVEQSGFQFAWGQTAGPSVDPQYFNSSLPQLYIPAGVLKA
;
A
#
# COMPACT_ATOMS: atom_id res chain seq x y z
N PHE A 1 3.68 31.38 -2.74
CA PHE A 1 4.84 30.52 -2.43
C PHE A 1 4.73 29.26 -3.27
N THR A 2 5.73 28.96 -4.08
CA THR A 2 5.84 27.65 -4.75
C THR A 2 6.13 26.61 -3.67
N ALA A 3 5.28 25.59 -3.52
CA ALA A 3 5.48 24.58 -2.48
C ALA A 3 6.73 23.73 -2.78
N GLY A 4 7.53 23.45 -1.74
CA GLY A 4 8.74 22.60 -1.83
C GLY A 4 10.04 23.39 -2.04
N THR A 5 11.18 22.69 -1.97
CA THR A 5 12.50 23.29 -2.20
C THR A 5 12.96 23.08 -3.66
N PRO A 6 13.81 23.96 -4.22
CA PRO A 6 14.34 23.82 -5.59
C PRO A 6 15.05 22.49 -5.86
N GLU A 7 15.54 21.83 -4.83
CA GLU A 7 16.26 20.56 -4.91
C GLU A 7 15.32 19.36 -5.07
N LEU A 8 14.04 19.52 -4.69
CA LEU A 8 13.02 18.48 -4.73
C LEU A 8 12.17 18.49 -6.01
N GLN A 9 12.69 19.02 -7.13
CA GLN A 9 11.89 19.19 -8.36
C GLN A 9 11.76 17.91 -9.20
N VAL A 10 12.71 16.98 -9.07
CA VAL A 10 12.79 15.77 -9.91
C VAL A 10 11.85 14.68 -9.41
N PHE A 11 11.01 14.14 -10.29
CA PHE A 11 10.15 13.00 -10.00
C PHE A 11 10.87 11.67 -10.23
N ASP A 12 10.29 10.61 -9.67
CA ASP A 12 10.73 9.22 -9.74
C ASP A 12 12.16 9.04 -9.17
N LYS A 13 12.47 9.88 -8.18
CA LYS A 13 13.75 9.93 -7.48
C LYS A 13 13.56 9.74 -5.98
N THR A 14 14.45 8.96 -5.38
CA THR A 14 14.56 8.84 -3.92
C THR A 14 15.41 9.97 -3.38
N TYR A 15 14.83 10.75 -2.46
CA TYR A 15 15.48 11.79 -1.71
C TYR A 15 15.87 11.28 -0.32
N VAL A 16 17.04 11.68 0.14
CA VAL A 16 17.51 11.42 1.50
C VAL A 16 17.47 12.75 2.24
N LEU A 17 16.53 12.88 3.15
CA LEU A 17 16.33 14.05 3.98
C LEU A 17 17.03 13.82 5.30
N SER A 18 18.00 14.66 5.65
CA SER A 18 18.63 14.66 6.97
C SER A 18 18.11 15.86 7.75
N VAL A 19 17.56 15.61 8.94
CA VAL A 19 17.00 16.64 9.81
C VAL A 19 17.78 16.67 11.11
N THR A 20 18.25 17.86 11.47
CA THR A 20 18.80 18.18 12.78
C THR A 20 18.00 19.33 13.37
N ALA A 21 17.80 19.32 14.68
CA ALA A 21 17.21 20.42 15.42
C ALA A 21 18.30 21.14 16.21
N THR A 22 18.16 22.47 16.34
CA THR A 22 19.00 23.30 17.20
C THR A 22 18.09 23.95 18.23
N ASP A 23 18.42 23.82 19.52
CA ASP A 23 17.68 24.48 20.59
C ASP A 23 18.08 25.97 20.74
N PHE A 24 17.42 26.69 21.65
CA PHE A 24 17.70 28.11 21.88
C PHE A 24 19.12 28.37 22.43
N LEU A 25 19.74 27.36 23.04
CA LEU A 25 21.09 27.41 23.59
C LEU A 25 22.15 27.05 22.54
N GLY A 26 21.75 26.67 21.33
CA GLY A 26 22.64 26.28 20.23
C GLY A 26 23.03 24.81 20.22
N THR A 27 22.45 23.96 21.09
CA THR A 27 22.71 22.51 21.07
C THR A 27 22.08 21.89 19.84
N VAL A 28 22.86 21.12 19.07
CA VAL A 28 22.39 20.43 17.86
C VAL A 28 22.10 18.96 18.15
N SER A 29 20.95 18.47 17.68
CA SER A 29 20.56 17.06 17.81
C SER A 29 21.41 16.15 16.92
N LYS A 30 21.38 14.83 17.20
CA LYS A 30 21.82 13.84 16.22
C LYS A 30 20.93 13.93 14.96
N PRO A 31 21.50 13.75 13.76
CA PRO A 31 20.73 13.79 12.53
C PRO A 31 19.80 12.58 12.43
N VAL A 32 18.53 12.83 12.08
CA VAL A 32 17.57 11.79 11.69
C VAL A 32 17.46 11.79 10.18
N THR A 33 17.64 10.61 9.58
CA THR A 33 17.59 10.45 8.12
C THR A 33 16.28 9.79 7.70
N LEU A 34 15.58 10.40 6.76
CA LEU A 34 14.37 9.87 6.12
C LEU A 34 14.62 9.67 4.62
N ARG A 35 14.17 8.53 4.09
CA ARG A 35 14.20 8.26 2.64
C ARG A 35 12.80 8.43 2.07
N VAL A 36 12.66 9.30 1.08
CA VAL A 36 11.37 9.64 0.47
C VAL A 36 11.45 9.47 -1.04
N LEU A 37 10.64 8.59 -1.61
CA LEU A 37 10.47 8.47 -3.06
C LEU A 37 9.43 9.49 -3.54
N LYS A 38 9.85 10.47 -4.34
CA LYS A 38 8.93 11.44 -4.96
C LYS A 38 8.42 10.86 -6.28
N ARG A 39 7.18 10.36 -6.33
CA ARG A 39 6.58 9.84 -7.57
C ARG A 39 5.94 10.95 -8.41
N ARG A 40 5.96 10.81 -9.74
CA ARG A 40 5.33 11.75 -10.68
C ARG A 40 3.81 11.81 -10.56
N ALA A 41 3.20 10.66 -10.31
CA ALA A 41 1.76 10.53 -10.12
C ALA A 41 1.48 9.90 -8.75
N PRO A 42 0.36 10.25 -8.10
CA PRO A 42 -0.11 9.50 -6.96
C PRO A 42 -0.36 8.06 -7.40
N SER A 43 0.45 7.12 -6.89
CA SER A 43 0.13 5.71 -6.97
C SER A 43 -0.45 5.31 -5.62
N PRO A 44 -1.61 4.64 -5.58
CA PRO A 44 -2.05 4.01 -4.34
C PRO A 44 -1.01 2.99 -3.87
N VAL A 45 -0.91 2.82 -2.57
CA VAL A 45 -0.33 1.60 -1.99
C VAL A 45 -1.49 0.67 -1.68
N ILE A 46 -1.40 -0.59 -2.12
CA ILE A 46 -2.38 -1.62 -1.81
C ILE A 46 -1.80 -2.48 -0.69
N SER A 47 -2.55 -2.66 0.39
CA SER A 47 -2.27 -3.60 1.47
C SER A 47 -3.41 -4.62 1.59
N PHE A 48 -3.10 -5.80 2.10
CA PHE A 48 -4.10 -6.84 2.34
C PHE A 48 -4.31 -7.05 3.85
N SER A 49 -5.57 -7.24 4.25
CA SER A 49 -5.98 -7.52 5.62
C SER A 49 -6.83 -8.79 5.66
N PRO A 50 -6.31 -9.92 6.20
CA PRO A 50 -4.95 -10.09 6.71
C PRO A 50 -3.92 -10.16 5.55
N PRO A 51 -2.63 -9.83 5.80
CA PRO A 51 -1.59 -9.89 4.78
C PRO A 51 -1.23 -11.32 4.38
N TYR A 52 -1.46 -12.27 5.29
CA TYR A 52 -1.30 -13.70 5.09
C TYR A 52 -2.44 -14.43 5.80
N ILE A 53 -2.95 -15.49 5.18
CA ILE A 53 -3.92 -16.36 5.82
C ILE A 53 -3.42 -17.81 5.72
N SER A 54 -3.33 -18.47 6.86
CA SER A 54 -3.21 -19.92 6.93
C SER A 54 -4.59 -20.46 7.26
N THR A 55 -5.15 -21.29 6.39
CA THR A 55 -6.51 -21.80 6.52
C THR A 55 -6.57 -23.30 6.23
N THR A 56 -7.68 -23.92 6.58
CA THR A 56 -8.00 -25.31 6.24
C THR A 56 -9.23 -25.33 5.34
N GLN A 57 -9.52 -26.47 4.71
CA GLN A 57 -10.70 -26.60 3.84
C GLN A 57 -11.99 -26.25 4.57
N ASN A 58 -12.09 -26.43 5.88
CA ASN A 58 -13.31 -26.21 6.65
C ASN A 58 -13.49 -24.77 7.15
N ALA A 59 -12.59 -23.85 6.77
CA ALA A 59 -12.62 -22.48 7.24
C ALA A 59 -12.80 -21.48 6.09
N ASP A 60 -13.59 -20.45 6.35
CA ASP A 60 -13.79 -19.33 5.45
C ASP A 60 -12.50 -18.51 5.28
N VAL A 61 -12.28 -18.02 4.07
CA VAL A 61 -11.24 -17.05 3.75
C VAL A 61 -11.88 -15.70 3.46
N LYS A 62 -11.45 -14.68 4.19
CA LYS A 62 -11.82 -13.28 3.96
C LYS A 62 -10.55 -12.45 3.88
N VAL A 63 -10.37 -11.75 2.76
CA VAL A 63 -9.24 -10.83 2.55
C VAL A 63 -9.79 -9.51 2.05
N LEU A 64 -9.42 -8.43 2.72
CA LEU A 64 -9.73 -7.06 2.31
C LEU A 64 -8.49 -6.45 1.63
N ALA A 65 -8.72 -5.81 0.48
CA ALA A 65 -7.73 -4.97 -0.17
C ALA A 65 -7.95 -3.52 0.29
N GLU A 66 -7.00 -3.01 1.06
CA GLU A 66 -7.00 -1.63 1.55
C GLU A 66 -6.14 -0.78 0.63
N ILE A 67 -6.68 0.38 0.25
CA ILE A 67 -5.98 1.35 -0.58
C ILE A 67 -5.58 2.55 0.28
N GLN A 68 -4.28 2.83 0.30
CA GLN A 68 -3.74 4.01 0.95
C GLN A 68 -3.22 5.00 -0.10
N PHE A 69 -3.74 6.23 -0.04
CA PHE A 69 -3.29 7.34 -0.88
C PHE A 69 -2.24 8.18 -0.15
N SER A 70 -1.43 8.90 -0.92
CA SER A 70 -0.74 10.06 -0.37
C SER A 70 -1.78 11.11 0.04
N SER A 71 -1.53 11.83 1.13
CA SER A 71 -2.39 12.90 1.64
C SER A 71 -2.41 14.17 0.76
N CYS A 72 -1.94 14.05 -0.49
CA CYS A 72 -1.93 15.15 -1.44
C CYS A 72 -3.37 15.41 -1.95
N PRO A 73 -3.75 16.67 -2.21
CA PRO A 73 -5.06 17.03 -2.76
C PRO A 73 -5.10 16.75 -4.27
N VAL A 74 -4.88 15.49 -4.62
CA VAL A 74 -4.96 14.98 -5.99
C VAL A 74 -6.22 14.13 -6.11
N GLU A 75 -6.87 14.15 -7.26
CA GLU A 75 -8.05 13.32 -7.50
C GLU A 75 -7.70 11.85 -7.28
N GLN A 76 -8.39 11.24 -6.33
CA GLN A 76 -8.31 9.81 -6.07
C GLN A 76 -9.15 9.13 -7.15
N SER A 77 -8.49 8.52 -8.13
CA SER A 77 -9.18 7.86 -9.25
C SER A 77 -10.03 6.67 -8.79
N GLY A 78 -11.05 6.30 -9.57
CA GLY A 78 -11.87 5.12 -9.30
C GLY A 78 -11.09 3.82 -9.50
N PHE A 79 -10.87 3.07 -8.43
CA PHE A 79 -10.18 1.79 -8.49
C PHE A 79 -11.09 0.68 -8.98
N GLN A 80 -10.55 -0.18 -9.84
CA GLN A 80 -11.17 -1.44 -10.22
C GLN A 80 -10.37 -2.57 -9.56
N PHE A 81 -11.08 -3.50 -8.93
CA PHE A 81 -10.47 -4.66 -8.31
C PHE A 81 -10.72 -5.88 -9.18
N ALA A 82 -9.70 -6.73 -9.26
CA ALA A 82 -9.78 -8.06 -9.84
C ALA A 82 -8.96 -8.99 -8.97
N TRP A 83 -9.53 -10.13 -8.63
CA TRP A 83 -8.87 -11.13 -7.80
C TRP A 83 -8.35 -12.25 -8.67
N GLY A 84 -7.29 -12.90 -8.21
CA GLY A 84 -6.70 -14.03 -8.91
C GLY A 84 -5.79 -14.82 -7.99
N GLN A 85 -5.63 -16.09 -8.31
CA GLN A 85 -4.70 -16.98 -7.62
C GLN A 85 -3.43 -17.14 -8.46
N THR A 86 -2.28 -16.85 -7.86
CA THR A 86 -0.97 -17.06 -8.50
C THR A 86 -0.33 -18.39 -8.09
N ALA A 87 -0.69 -18.92 -6.93
CA ALA A 87 -0.17 -20.17 -6.40
C ALA A 87 -1.13 -20.81 -5.40
N GLY A 88 -0.94 -22.11 -5.13
CA GLY A 88 -1.68 -22.87 -4.13
C GLY A 88 -2.73 -23.83 -4.70
N PRO A 89 -3.61 -24.37 -3.85
CA PRO A 89 -4.61 -25.36 -4.23
C PRO A 89 -5.72 -24.74 -5.08
N SER A 90 -6.25 -25.49 -6.05
CA SER A 90 -7.21 -24.94 -7.01
C SER A 90 -8.51 -24.47 -6.35
N VAL A 91 -8.88 -23.23 -6.64
CA VAL A 91 -10.16 -22.61 -6.25
C VAL A 91 -11.00 -22.37 -7.50
N ASP A 92 -12.31 -22.59 -7.40
CA ASP A 92 -13.23 -22.31 -8.51
C ASP A 92 -13.14 -20.82 -8.92
N PRO A 93 -12.93 -20.51 -10.21
CA PRO A 93 -12.82 -19.13 -10.71
C PRO A 93 -13.98 -18.21 -10.32
N GLN A 94 -15.18 -18.75 -10.07
CA GLN A 94 -16.34 -17.94 -9.67
C GLN A 94 -16.07 -17.08 -8.42
N TYR A 95 -15.19 -17.53 -7.51
CA TYR A 95 -14.87 -16.80 -6.29
C TYR A 95 -13.95 -15.59 -6.52
N PHE A 96 -13.39 -15.46 -7.73
CA PHE A 96 -12.55 -14.32 -8.12
C PHE A 96 -13.30 -13.30 -8.99
N ASN A 97 -14.55 -13.56 -9.39
CA ASN A 97 -15.37 -12.69 -10.24
C ASN A 97 -15.95 -11.44 -9.51
N SER A 98 -15.32 -11.01 -8.42
CA SER A 98 -15.73 -9.85 -7.63
C SER A 98 -14.93 -8.62 -8.02
N SER A 99 -15.62 -7.50 -8.27
CA SER A 99 -15.01 -6.17 -8.44
C SER A 99 -14.90 -5.39 -7.13
N LEU A 100 -15.27 -6.01 -6.00
CA LEU A 100 -15.20 -5.40 -4.69
C LEU A 100 -13.76 -5.49 -4.13
N PRO A 101 -13.36 -4.56 -3.25
CA PRO A 101 -12.09 -4.63 -2.49
C PRO A 101 -12.08 -5.76 -1.46
N GLN A 102 -12.91 -6.79 -1.62
CA GLN A 102 -13.02 -7.92 -0.71
C GLN A 102 -13.07 -9.23 -1.50
N LEU A 103 -12.20 -10.15 -1.11
CA LEU A 103 -12.26 -11.56 -1.49
C LEU A 103 -12.94 -12.34 -0.39
N TYR A 104 -13.90 -13.18 -0.78
CA TYR A 104 -14.51 -14.16 0.09
C TYR A 104 -14.54 -15.54 -0.58
N ILE A 105 -13.95 -16.53 0.08
CA ILE A 105 -14.01 -17.94 -0.33
C ILE A 105 -14.62 -18.70 0.85
N PRO A 106 -15.78 -19.36 0.68
CA PRO A 106 -16.42 -20.09 1.76
C PRO A 106 -15.70 -21.42 2.05
N ALA A 107 -15.92 -21.94 3.25
CA ALA A 107 -15.48 -23.27 3.63
C ALA A 107 -15.97 -24.35 2.65
N GLY A 108 -15.17 -25.39 2.46
CA GLY A 108 -15.42 -26.56 1.62
C GLY A 108 -14.99 -26.41 0.16
N VAL A 109 -14.53 -25.22 -0.25
CA VAL A 109 -14.16 -24.94 -1.64
C VAL A 109 -12.71 -25.29 -1.96
N LEU A 110 -11.81 -25.10 -1.00
CA LEU A 110 -10.38 -25.36 -1.20
C LEU A 110 -10.16 -26.86 -1.39
N LYS A 111 -9.70 -27.28 -2.57
CA LYS A 111 -9.37 -28.69 -2.84
C LYS A 111 -7.89 -28.92 -2.55
N ALA A 112 -7.56 -29.93 -1.76
CA ALA A 112 -6.16 -30.31 -1.47
C ALA A 112 -5.45 -30.82 -2.72
#